data_AF-A0A927FJD3-F1
#
_entry.id   AF-A0A927FJD3-F1
#
_cell.length_a   1.000
_cell.length_b   1.000
_cell.length_c   1.000
_cell.angle_alpha   90.00
_cell.angle_beta   90.00
_cell.angle_gamma   90.00
#
_symmetry.space_group_name_H-M   'P 1'
#
loop_
_entity.id
_entity.type
_entity.pdbx_description
1 polymer ?
#
loop_
_entity_poly.entity_id
_entity_poly.type
_entity_poly.pdbx_seq_one_letter_code
_entity_poly.pdbx_strand_id
1 'polypeptide(L)'
;MIASSRKIYDVIVKRVDEQTKQTVFLLPDGQEIVADDSVAWTEGRRGVLIQFSSGDLRFSEYVEQRLRKVGDIHPASSGAPRHGRCGGIIWQLDGDREGRRIFASEVIVPGIEGKFIPDQTQELKLLIPPELIAMCESRGLTAKDVLEGFIADLCGLQNYFVLPREDGYSSNGSDEREYAEQWFERAYPDWSNTEGQS
;
A
#
# COMPACT_ATOMS: atom_id res chain seq x y z
N MET A 1 -7.64 30.86 9.15
CA MET A 1 -8.59 29.80 8.78
C MET A 1 -8.31 28.60 9.67
N ILE A 2 -9.24 28.26 10.56
CA ILE A 2 -9.09 27.10 11.44
C ILE A 2 -9.23 25.87 10.54
N ALA A 3 -8.16 25.09 10.38
CA ALA A 3 -8.26 23.81 9.70
C ALA A 3 -9.29 22.97 10.46
N SER A 4 -10.43 22.63 9.83
CA SER A 4 -11.37 21.68 10.40
C SER A 4 -10.60 20.38 10.64
N SER A 5 -10.28 20.10 11.91
CA SER A 5 -9.57 18.90 12.29
C SER A 5 -10.47 17.70 11.99
N ARG A 6 -10.00 16.82 11.11
CA ARG A 6 -10.64 15.54 10.82
C ARG A 6 -9.70 14.43 11.22
N LYS A 7 -10.23 13.38 11.83
CA LYS A 7 -9.47 12.16 12.12
C LYS A 7 -9.73 11.17 10.99
N ILE A 8 -8.67 10.51 10.55
CA ILE A 8 -8.72 9.57 9.44
C ILE A 8 -8.22 8.25 10.00
N TYR A 9 -9.02 7.21 9.84
CA TYR A 9 -8.74 5.87 10.37
C TYR A 9 -8.78 4.86 9.23
N ASP A 10 -7.89 3.88 9.29
CA ASP A 10 -8.07 2.61 8.61
C ASP A 10 -9.02 1.75 9.46
N VAL A 11 -10.02 1.13 8.87
CA VAL A 11 -11.02 0.36 9.61
C VAL A 11 -11.55 -0.85 8.85
N ILE A 12 -12.06 -1.82 9.61
CA ILE A 12 -12.93 -2.90 9.15
C ILE A 12 -14.35 -2.59 9.58
N VAL A 13 -15.33 -2.77 8.69
CA VAL A 13 -16.75 -2.83 9.07
C VAL A 13 -16.97 -4.13 9.85
N LYS A 14 -16.95 -4.05 11.17
CA LYS A 14 -17.06 -5.22 12.07
C LYS A 14 -18.47 -5.76 12.11
N ARG A 15 -19.46 -4.87 12.22
CA ARG A 15 -20.87 -5.23 12.37
C ARG A 15 -21.76 -4.14 11.81
N VAL A 16 -22.83 -4.51 11.11
CA VAL A 16 -23.88 -3.60 10.66
C VAL A 16 -25.21 -4.05 11.25
N ASP A 17 -25.78 -3.22 12.12
CA ASP A 17 -27.07 -3.47 12.74
C ASP A 17 -28.17 -2.69 12.00
N GLU A 18 -28.94 -3.41 11.20
CA GLU A 18 -30.03 -2.83 10.41
C GLU A 18 -31.21 -2.33 11.25
N GLN A 19 -31.39 -2.86 12.46
CA GLN A 19 -32.49 -2.48 13.36
C GLN A 19 -32.18 -1.18 14.09
N THR A 20 -30.97 -1.06 14.62
CA THR A 20 -30.52 0.15 15.33
C THR A 20 -29.95 1.22 14.40
N LYS A 21 -29.72 0.88 13.11
CA LYS A 21 -29.01 1.73 12.14
C LYS A 21 -27.63 2.12 12.64
N GLN A 22 -26.95 1.17 13.29
CA GLN A 22 -25.60 1.36 13.79
C GLN A 22 -24.62 0.52 13.00
N THR A 23 -23.47 1.09 12.68
CA THR A 23 -22.33 0.31 12.20
C THR A 23 -21.17 0.45 13.16
N VAL A 24 -20.53 -0.67 13.44
CA VAL A 24 -19.32 -0.75 14.26
C VAL A 24 -18.13 -0.91 13.33
N PHE A 25 -17.19 0.03 13.43
CA PHE A 25 -15.90 -0.01 12.78
C PHE A 25 -14.83 -0.46 13.78
N LEU A 26 -13.93 -1.34 13.34
CA LEU A 26 -12.81 -1.83 14.13
C LEU A 26 -11.50 -1.23 13.60
N LEU A 27 -10.72 -0.62 14.47
CA LEU A 27 -9.40 -0.06 14.18
C LEU A 27 -8.30 -1.14 14.29
N PRO A 28 -7.11 -0.92 13.69
CA PRO A 28 -6.00 -1.87 13.77
C PRO A 28 -5.51 -2.15 15.20
N ASP A 29 -5.67 -1.20 16.11
CA ASP A 29 -5.31 -1.33 17.53
C ASP A 29 -6.39 -2.04 18.37
N GLY A 30 -7.48 -2.47 17.74
CA GLY A 30 -8.61 -3.16 18.37
C GLY A 30 -9.69 -2.23 18.95
N GLN A 31 -9.54 -0.91 18.84
CA GLN A 31 -10.59 0.04 19.26
C GLN A 31 -11.79 0.00 18.32
N GLU A 32 -12.97 0.33 18.86
CA GLU A 32 -14.22 0.38 18.08
C GLU A 32 -14.74 1.81 17.95
N ILE A 33 -15.21 2.16 16.76
CA ILE A 33 -15.96 3.39 16.49
C ILE A 33 -17.37 2.99 16.06
N VAL A 34 -18.37 3.52 16.75
CA VAL A 34 -19.78 3.32 16.41
C VAL A 34 -20.29 4.51 15.62
N ALA A 35 -20.94 4.22 14.50
CA ALA A 35 -21.57 5.19 13.63
C ALA A 35 -23.08 4.99 13.64
N ASP A 36 -23.82 6.03 14.01
CA ASP A 36 -25.27 6.08 13.86
C ASP A 36 -25.59 6.54 12.43
N ASP A 37 -25.50 5.62 11.47
CA ASP A 37 -25.74 5.92 10.07
C ASP A 37 -26.55 4.82 9.37
N SER A 38 -27.45 5.26 8.51
CA SER A 38 -28.37 4.42 7.73
C SER A 38 -27.74 3.80 6.49
N VAL A 39 -26.44 4.03 6.27
CA VAL A 39 -25.73 3.54 5.09
C VAL A 39 -25.48 2.04 5.22
N ALA A 40 -25.99 1.27 4.26
CA ALA A 40 -25.75 -0.16 4.15
C ALA A 40 -24.29 -0.43 3.74
N TRP A 41 -23.39 -0.36 4.71
CA TRP A 41 -22.06 -0.93 4.56
C TRP A 41 -22.16 -2.46 4.67
N THR A 42 -21.18 -3.16 4.14
CA THR A 42 -21.13 -4.62 4.20
C THR A 42 -20.11 -5.04 5.25
N GLU A 43 -20.50 -5.95 6.14
CA GLU A 43 -19.57 -6.51 7.14
C GLU A 43 -18.34 -7.13 6.49
N GLY A 44 -17.20 -7.01 7.15
CA GLY A 44 -15.90 -7.48 6.65
C GLY A 44 -15.24 -6.56 5.62
N ARG A 45 -15.96 -5.56 5.07
CA ARG A 45 -15.35 -4.59 4.15
C ARG A 45 -14.39 -3.66 4.88
N ARG A 46 -13.36 -3.23 4.16
CA ARG A 46 -12.29 -2.41 4.70
C ARG A 46 -12.08 -1.16 3.89
N GLY A 47 -11.64 -0.11 4.55
CA GLY A 47 -11.56 1.17 3.91
C GLY A 47 -11.16 2.27 4.88
N VAL A 48 -11.15 3.47 4.35
CA VAL A 48 -10.85 4.66 5.15
C VAL A 48 -12.13 5.21 5.76
N LEU A 49 -12.09 5.46 7.07
CA LEU A 49 -13.12 6.19 7.80
C LEU A 49 -12.62 7.59 8.12
N ILE A 50 -13.36 8.59 7.66
CA ILE A 50 -13.09 10.00 7.95
C ILE A 50 -14.12 10.46 8.98
N GLN A 51 -13.63 10.91 10.13
CA GLN A 51 -14.43 11.58 11.14
C GLN A 51 -14.23 13.08 11.06
N PHE A 52 -15.29 13.79 10.71
CA PHE A 52 -15.32 15.24 10.63
C PHE A 52 -15.51 15.87 12.01
N SER A 53 -15.08 17.11 12.18
CA SER A 53 -15.28 17.86 13.43
C SER A 53 -16.76 18.09 13.78
N SER A 54 -17.67 17.97 12.81
CA SER A 54 -19.12 18.00 13.02
C SER A 54 -19.65 16.74 13.70
N GLY A 55 -18.87 15.66 13.78
CA GLY A 55 -19.32 14.33 14.20
C GLY A 55 -19.68 13.41 13.04
N ASP A 56 -19.83 13.95 11.82
CA ASP A 56 -20.15 13.15 10.64
C ASP A 56 -19.04 12.13 10.35
N LEU A 57 -19.44 10.95 9.88
CA LEU A 57 -18.56 9.88 9.45
C LEU A 57 -18.71 9.63 7.96
N ARG A 58 -17.60 9.42 7.26
CA ARG A 58 -17.60 8.96 5.87
C ARG A 58 -16.66 7.79 5.70
N PHE A 59 -17.22 6.66 5.32
CA PHE A 59 -16.45 5.48 4.95
C PHE A 59 -16.24 5.40 3.43
N SER A 60 -15.07 4.94 3.00
CA SER A 60 -14.77 4.64 1.60
C SER A 60 -13.99 3.34 1.52
N GLU A 61 -14.64 2.32 0.95
CA GLU A 61 -14.07 0.98 0.79
C GLU A 61 -12.86 0.99 -0.16
N TYR A 62 -11.84 0.20 0.18
CA TYR A 62 -10.75 -0.12 -0.73
C TYR A 62 -11.27 -1.07 -1.81
N VAL A 63 -11.53 -0.51 -2.99
CA VAL A 63 -12.22 -1.20 -4.08
C VAL A 63 -11.38 -2.30 -4.73
N GLU A 64 -10.12 -2.03 -5.06
CA GLU A 64 -9.25 -3.01 -5.72
C GLU A 64 -7.77 -2.56 -5.81
N GLN A 65 -6.98 -3.43 -6.41
CA GLN A 65 -5.52 -3.36 -6.53
C GLN A 65 -4.95 -2.16 -7.30
N ARG A 66 -5.76 -1.52 -8.14
CA ARG A 66 -5.30 -0.44 -9.03
C ARG A 66 -5.26 0.91 -8.34
N LEU A 67 -5.61 1.01 -7.05
CA LEU A 67 -5.48 2.26 -6.32
C LEU A 67 -4.00 2.71 -6.33
N ARG A 68 -3.76 3.90 -6.84
CA ARG A 68 -2.47 4.59 -6.88
C ARG A 68 -2.65 6.02 -6.39
N LYS A 69 -1.59 6.63 -5.87
CA LYS A 69 -1.62 8.06 -5.51
C LYS A 69 -1.88 8.83 -6.80
N VAL A 70 -2.79 9.80 -6.77
CA VAL A 70 -3.10 10.63 -7.95
C VAL A 70 -1.84 11.30 -8.52
N GLY A 71 -0.86 11.60 -7.68
CA GLY A 71 0.43 12.15 -8.11
C GLY A 71 1.30 11.21 -8.94
N ASP A 72 1.09 9.89 -8.82
CA ASP A 72 1.85 8.87 -9.56
C ASP A 72 1.19 8.57 -10.91
N ILE A 73 -0.15 8.63 -10.96
CA ILE A 73 -0.93 8.41 -12.19
C ILE A 73 -0.85 9.62 -13.13
N HIS A 74 -0.93 10.83 -12.56
CA HIS A 74 -1.07 12.06 -13.35
C HIS A 74 0.16 12.95 -13.22
N PRO A 75 0.78 13.38 -14.35
CA PRO A 75 1.91 14.29 -14.31
C PRO A 75 1.53 15.60 -13.62
N ALA A 76 2.50 16.31 -13.02
CA ALA A 76 2.22 17.52 -12.24
C ALA A 76 1.52 18.62 -13.06
N SER A 77 1.72 18.62 -14.38
CA SER A 77 1.08 19.52 -15.35
C SER A 77 -0.41 19.25 -15.61
N SER A 78 -0.94 18.11 -15.17
CA SER A 78 -2.34 17.73 -15.40
C SER A 78 -3.36 18.58 -14.62
N GLY A 79 -2.91 19.36 -13.63
CA GLY A 79 -3.79 20.08 -12.71
C GLY A 79 -4.60 19.18 -11.77
N ALA A 80 -4.36 17.86 -11.78
CA ALA A 80 -5.04 16.93 -10.89
C ALA A 80 -4.63 17.20 -9.42
N PRO A 81 -5.59 17.31 -8.49
CA PRO A 81 -5.28 17.53 -7.09
C PRO A 81 -4.57 16.28 -6.52
N ARG A 82 -3.30 16.44 -6.12
CA ARG A 82 -2.47 15.36 -5.53
C ARG A 82 -2.77 15.15 -4.04
N HIS A 83 -3.12 16.23 -3.36
CA HIS A 83 -3.52 16.24 -1.97
C HIS A 83 -4.94 16.77 -1.83
N GLY A 84 -5.68 16.25 -0.86
CA GLY A 84 -6.95 16.86 -0.47
C GLY A 84 -6.73 18.20 0.25
N ARG A 85 -7.77 19.03 0.31
CA ARG A 85 -7.73 20.38 0.91
C ARG A 85 -7.24 20.47 2.37
N CYS A 86 -7.01 19.34 3.05
CA CYS A 86 -6.47 19.29 4.40
C CYS A 86 -5.36 18.23 4.52
N GLY A 87 -4.40 18.19 3.59
CA GLY A 87 -3.10 17.55 3.78
C GLY A 87 -3.06 16.00 3.77
N GLY A 88 -4.05 15.33 3.17
CA GLY A 88 -3.97 13.88 2.95
C GLY A 88 -3.81 13.53 1.47
N ILE A 89 -3.54 12.27 1.19
CA ILE A 89 -3.31 11.72 -0.15
C ILE A 89 -4.64 11.38 -0.81
N ILE A 90 -4.74 11.69 -2.10
CA ILE A 90 -5.85 11.25 -2.94
C ILE A 90 -5.43 9.99 -3.69
N TRP A 91 -6.22 8.94 -3.53
CA TRP A 91 -6.08 7.65 -4.18
C TRP A 91 -7.09 7.53 -5.32
N GLN A 92 -6.67 6.99 -6.46
CA GLN A 92 -7.50 6.75 -7.63
C GLN A 92 -7.13 5.42 -8.27
N LEU A 93 -8.11 4.75 -8.88
CA LEU A 93 -7.86 3.56 -9.68
C LEU A 93 -7.11 3.91 -10.96
N ASP A 94 -5.96 3.28 -11.16
CA ASP A 94 -5.17 3.41 -12.37
C ASP A 94 -5.96 2.92 -13.60
N GLY A 95 -5.96 3.73 -14.65
CA GLY A 95 -6.80 3.55 -15.85
C GLY A 95 -8.25 4.05 -15.73
N ASP A 96 -8.74 4.43 -14.55
CA ASP A 96 -10.10 4.95 -14.37
C ASP A 96 -10.09 6.46 -14.08
N ARG A 97 -10.06 7.26 -15.14
CA ARG A 97 -9.94 8.73 -15.07
C ARG A 97 -11.15 9.42 -14.43
N GLU A 98 -12.33 8.82 -14.49
CA GLU A 98 -13.58 9.32 -13.89
C GLU A 98 -13.92 8.64 -12.56
N GLY A 99 -13.10 7.66 -12.15
CA GLY A 99 -13.33 6.78 -11.02
C GLY A 99 -13.45 7.47 -9.66
N ARG A 100 -13.98 6.70 -8.70
CA ARG A 100 -14.10 7.13 -7.30
C ARG A 100 -12.72 7.39 -6.72
N ARG A 101 -12.56 8.57 -6.12
CA ARG A 101 -11.36 8.96 -5.39
C ARG A 101 -11.53 8.66 -3.91
N ILE A 102 -10.52 8.03 -3.33
CA ILE A 102 -10.46 7.78 -1.90
C ILE A 102 -9.50 8.79 -1.29
N PHE A 103 -9.86 9.34 -0.14
CA PHE A 103 -9.02 10.30 0.57
C PHE A 103 -8.50 9.66 1.86
N ALA A 104 -7.19 9.56 1.99
CA ALA A 104 -6.52 8.93 3.14
C ALA A 104 -5.39 9.83 3.68
N SER A 105 -4.87 9.54 4.87
CA SER A 105 -3.66 10.22 5.38
C SER A 105 -2.41 9.70 4.65
N GLU A 106 -1.28 10.39 4.79
CA GLU A 106 0.00 9.96 4.19
C GLU A 106 0.51 8.63 4.73
N VAL A 107 0.04 8.25 5.92
CA VAL A 107 0.34 7.00 6.61
C VAL A 107 -0.79 5.99 6.47
N ILE A 108 -1.68 6.11 5.47
CA ILE A 108 -2.73 5.11 5.18
C ILE A 108 -2.66 4.75 3.68
N VAL A 109 -2.45 3.45 3.45
CA VAL A 109 -2.00 2.78 2.22
C VAL A 109 -2.86 1.51 2.11
N PRO A 110 -3.77 1.41 1.12
CA PRO A 110 -4.46 0.16 0.82
C PRO A 110 -3.52 -1.06 0.74
N GLY A 111 -3.74 -2.08 1.58
CA GLY A 111 -2.92 -3.31 1.64
C GLY A 111 -3.71 -4.63 1.68
N ILE A 112 -3.04 -5.74 2.00
CA ILE A 112 -3.57 -7.13 1.96
C ILE A 112 -4.84 -7.34 2.80
N GLU A 113 -5.90 -7.89 2.21
CA GLU A 113 -7.22 -8.06 2.83
C GLU A 113 -7.78 -6.75 3.39
N GLY A 114 -7.24 -5.59 2.97
CA GLY A 114 -7.40 -4.26 3.57
C GLY A 114 -6.75 -4.09 4.95
N LYS A 115 -5.67 -4.85 5.25
CA LYS A 115 -4.74 -4.57 6.35
C LYS A 115 -3.74 -3.55 5.83
N PHE A 116 -3.65 -2.42 6.51
CA PHE A 116 -2.55 -1.49 6.34
C PHE A 116 -1.21 -2.18 6.63
N ILE A 117 -0.29 -2.16 5.65
CA ILE A 117 1.14 -2.38 5.91
C ILE A 117 1.74 -0.98 5.94
N PRO A 118 2.26 -0.52 7.09
CA PRO A 118 3.01 0.73 7.13
C PRO A 118 4.12 0.68 6.08
N ASP A 119 4.21 1.71 5.25
CA ASP A 119 5.38 1.87 4.40
C ASP A 119 6.60 2.11 5.30
N GLN A 120 7.37 1.05 5.49
CA GLN A 120 8.61 1.02 6.28
C GLN A 120 9.84 1.04 5.37
N THR A 121 9.65 1.29 4.06
CA THR A 121 10.78 1.39 3.14
C THR A 121 11.64 2.61 3.48
N GLN A 122 12.94 2.47 3.22
CA GLN A 122 13.91 3.55 3.41
C GLN A 122 14.56 3.87 2.07
N GLU A 123 14.73 5.16 1.77
CA GLU A 123 15.35 5.59 0.52
C GLU A 123 16.86 5.24 0.51
N LEU A 124 17.28 4.47 -0.49
CA LEU A 124 18.68 4.17 -0.77
C LEU A 124 19.10 4.83 -2.09
N LYS A 125 20.16 5.64 -2.07
CA LYS A 125 20.73 6.26 -3.29
C LYS A 125 21.92 5.44 -3.78
N LEU A 126 21.78 4.85 -4.97
CA LEU A 126 22.81 4.01 -5.60
C LEU A 126 23.15 4.54 -6.99
N LEU A 127 24.45 4.63 -7.30
CA LEU A 127 24.92 4.89 -8.66
C LEU A 127 24.86 3.59 -9.46
N ILE A 128 24.18 3.61 -10.61
CA ILE A 128 23.96 2.42 -11.43
C ILE A 128 24.97 2.38 -12.58
N PRO A 129 25.75 1.29 -12.76
CA PRO A 129 26.71 1.16 -13.85
C PRO A 129 25.99 1.03 -15.21
N PRO A 130 26.53 1.59 -16.30
CA PRO A 130 25.91 1.56 -17.62
C PRO A 130 25.70 0.14 -18.16
N GLU A 131 26.52 -0.82 -17.75
CA GLU A 131 26.39 -2.24 -18.11
C GLU A 131 25.07 -2.84 -17.61
N LEU A 132 24.66 -2.52 -16.38
CA LEU A 132 23.39 -2.98 -15.82
C LEU A 132 22.22 -2.33 -16.56
N ILE A 133 22.31 -1.03 -16.84
CA ILE A 133 21.29 -0.29 -17.59
C ILE A 133 21.08 -0.93 -18.96
N ALA A 134 22.16 -1.14 -19.73
CA ALA A 134 22.09 -1.75 -21.05
C ALA A 134 21.51 -3.18 -21.01
N MET A 135 21.85 -3.97 -19.99
CA MET A 135 21.32 -5.33 -19.82
C MET A 135 19.82 -5.35 -19.53
N CYS A 136 19.32 -4.40 -18.74
CA CYS A 136 17.89 -4.25 -18.44
C CYS A 136 17.13 -3.78 -19.69
N GLU A 137 17.63 -2.76 -20.37
CA GLU A 137 17.02 -2.19 -21.57
C GLU A 137 16.91 -3.22 -22.70
N SER A 138 17.89 -4.13 -22.84
CA SER A 138 17.84 -5.21 -23.82
C SER A 138 16.67 -6.18 -23.62
N ARG A 139 16.01 -6.14 -22.46
CA ARG A 139 14.83 -6.94 -22.08
C ARG A 139 13.58 -6.09 -21.88
N GLY A 140 13.63 -4.79 -22.20
CA GLY A 140 12.53 -3.86 -22.01
C GLY A 140 12.23 -3.53 -20.54
N LEU A 141 13.21 -3.69 -19.66
CA LEU A 141 13.10 -3.40 -18.23
C LEU A 141 13.98 -2.21 -17.85
N THR A 142 13.65 -1.53 -16.77
CA THR A 142 14.55 -0.56 -16.14
C THR A 142 15.42 -1.24 -15.08
N ALA A 143 16.56 -0.62 -14.72
CA ALA A 143 17.35 -1.09 -13.59
C ALA A 143 16.56 -1.10 -12.28
N LYS A 144 15.62 -0.17 -12.14
CA LYS A 144 14.71 -0.10 -10.99
C LYS A 144 13.86 -1.37 -10.89
N ASP A 145 13.20 -1.76 -11.98
CA ASP A 145 12.33 -2.95 -12.02
C ASP A 145 13.09 -4.23 -11.64
N VAL A 146 14.31 -4.38 -12.16
CA VAL A 146 15.14 -5.57 -11.87
C VAL A 146 15.62 -5.59 -10.42
N LEU A 147 16.04 -4.45 -9.86
CA LEU A 147 16.47 -4.37 -8.47
C LEU A 147 15.32 -4.57 -7.50
N GLU A 148 14.15 -3.96 -7.75
CA GLU A 148 12.95 -4.16 -6.94
C GLU A 148 12.48 -5.61 -6.99
N GLY A 149 12.48 -6.25 -8.16
CA GLY A 149 12.17 -7.67 -8.31
C GLY A 149 13.13 -8.56 -7.53
N PHE A 150 14.43 -8.33 -7.65
CA PHE A 150 15.44 -9.12 -6.94
C PHE A 150 15.34 -8.97 -5.42
N ILE A 151 15.15 -7.74 -4.90
CA ILE A 151 14.92 -7.49 -3.47
C ILE A 151 13.64 -8.19 -3.01
N ALA A 152 12.57 -8.12 -3.81
CA ALA A 152 11.33 -8.78 -3.49
C ALA A 152 11.47 -10.30 -3.45
N ASP A 153 12.24 -10.88 -4.36
CA ASP A 153 12.52 -12.32 -4.36
C ASP A 153 13.33 -12.72 -3.12
N LEU A 154 14.41 -12.01 -2.83
CA LEU A 154 15.28 -12.29 -1.68
C LEU A 154 14.54 -12.13 -0.34
N CYS A 155 13.67 -11.13 -0.22
CA CYS A 155 12.88 -10.88 0.99
C CYS A 155 11.57 -11.67 1.04
N GLY A 156 11.27 -12.52 0.04
CA GLY A 156 10.02 -13.27 -0.04
C GLY A 156 8.76 -12.39 -0.17
N LEU A 157 8.90 -11.16 -0.67
CA LEU A 157 7.81 -10.19 -0.82
C LEU A 157 6.96 -10.56 -2.02
N GLN A 158 5.79 -11.12 -1.79
CA GLN A 158 4.88 -11.52 -2.85
C GLN A 158 3.79 -10.47 -3.07
N ASN A 159 3.56 -10.13 -4.34
CA ASN A 159 2.51 -9.21 -4.76
C ASN A 159 1.41 -10.00 -5.47
N TYR A 160 0.57 -10.69 -4.71
CA TYR A 160 -0.51 -11.48 -5.30
C TYR A 160 -1.48 -10.55 -6.05
N PHE A 161 -1.96 -10.94 -7.24
CA PHE A 161 -3.00 -10.24 -8.04
C PHE A 161 -4.31 -9.91 -7.29
N VAL A 162 -4.45 -10.34 -6.04
CA VAL A 162 -5.58 -10.05 -5.16
C VAL A 162 -5.24 -8.93 -4.16
N LEU A 163 -3.96 -8.72 -3.79
CA LEU A 163 -3.50 -7.90 -2.65
C LEU A 163 -2.18 -7.13 -2.93
N PRO A 164 -2.18 -5.89 -3.49
CA PRO A 164 -0.95 -5.32 -3.99
C PRO A 164 -0.21 -4.50 -2.94
N ARG A 165 1.12 -4.53 -2.97
CA ARG A 165 1.98 -3.66 -2.17
C ARG A 165 2.15 -2.30 -2.86
N GLU A 166 2.03 -1.21 -2.11
CA GLU A 166 2.25 0.13 -2.65
C GLU A 166 3.72 0.52 -2.81
N ASP A 167 4.61 -0.17 -2.10
CA ASP A 167 6.05 -0.02 -2.28
C ASP A 167 6.54 -0.56 -3.63
N GLY A 168 5.66 -1.21 -4.41
CA GLY A 168 5.95 -1.70 -5.75
C GLY A 168 6.72 -3.03 -5.78
N TYR A 169 7.17 -3.54 -4.62
CA TYR A 169 7.93 -4.78 -4.56
C TYR A 169 7.05 -5.98 -4.88
N SER A 170 7.51 -6.82 -5.78
CA SER A 170 6.86 -8.06 -6.16
C SER A 170 7.88 -9.11 -6.53
N SER A 171 7.82 -10.25 -5.86
CA SER A 171 8.54 -11.44 -6.27
C SER A 171 8.16 -11.82 -7.70
N ASN A 172 9.15 -12.26 -8.47
CA ASN A 172 8.98 -12.69 -9.85
C ASN A 172 8.45 -14.13 -9.95
N GLY A 173 8.62 -14.95 -8.91
CA GLY A 173 8.13 -16.32 -8.90
C GLY A 173 8.76 -17.16 -7.80
N SER A 174 8.31 -18.41 -7.65
CA SER A 174 8.86 -19.34 -6.65
C SER A 174 10.32 -19.67 -6.90
N ASP A 175 10.65 -19.91 -8.16
CA ASP A 175 11.96 -20.38 -8.56
C ASP A 175 12.95 -19.22 -8.48
N GLU A 176 12.52 -18.00 -8.82
CA GLU A 176 13.32 -16.79 -8.67
C GLU A 176 13.69 -16.50 -7.21
N ARG A 177 12.78 -16.76 -6.26
CA ARG A 177 13.11 -16.67 -4.82
C ARG A 177 14.19 -17.66 -4.43
N GLU A 178 14.05 -18.91 -4.85
CA GLU A 178 15.03 -19.95 -4.56
C GLU A 178 16.41 -19.59 -5.14
N TYR A 179 16.46 -19.09 -6.38
CA TYR A 179 17.72 -18.65 -6.99
C TYR A 179 18.31 -17.39 -6.34
N ALA A 180 17.46 -16.43 -5.92
CA ALA A 180 17.92 -15.23 -5.23
C ALA A 180 18.55 -15.57 -3.87
N GLU A 181 17.90 -16.45 -3.11
CA GLU A 181 18.40 -16.98 -1.83
C GLU A 181 19.74 -17.70 -2.03
N GLN A 182 19.81 -18.67 -2.96
CA GLN A 182 21.04 -19.40 -3.27
C GLN A 182 22.17 -18.47 -3.70
N TRP A 183 21.89 -17.45 -4.52
CA TRP A 183 22.90 -16.45 -4.91
C TRP A 183 23.39 -15.67 -3.69
N PHE A 184 22.48 -15.21 -2.82
CA PHE A 184 22.80 -14.38 -1.68
C PHE A 184 23.64 -15.14 -0.65
N GLU A 185 23.26 -16.37 -0.31
CA GLU A 185 24.01 -17.24 0.60
C GLU A 185 25.43 -17.52 0.09
N ARG A 186 25.61 -17.67 -1.23
CA ARG A 186 26.92 -17.92 -1.83
C ARG A 186 27.79 -16.67 -1.92
N ALA A 187 27.19 -15.52 -2.21
CA ALA A 187 27.90 -14.25 -2.34
C ALA A 187 28.28 -13.66 -0.97
N TYR A 188 27.43 -13.89 0.03
CA TYR A 188 27.57 -13.38 1.40
C TYR A 188 27.38 -14.51 2.42
N PRO A 189 28.28 -15.49 2.46
CA PRO A 189 28.19 -16.59 3.42
C PRO A 189 28.34 -16.06 4.85
N ASP A 190 27.48 -16.53 5.76
CA ASP A 190 27.61 -16.25 7.19
C ASP A 190 28.92 -16.85 7.73
N TRP A 191 29.91 -15.99 7.98
CA TRP A 191 31.21 -16.40 8.55
C TRP A 191 31.10 -16.92 10.00
N SER A 192 29.96 -16.74 10.67
CA SER A 192 29.73 -17.13 12.07
C SER A 192 29.59 -18.65 12.30
N ASN A 193 29.58 -19.47 11.24
CA ASN A 193 29.61 -20.95 11.34
C ASN A 193 31.01 -21.56 11.12
N THR A 194 32.08 -20.77 11.14
CA THR A 194 33.46 -21.24 10.98
C THR A 194 34.23 -21.43 12.30
N GLU A 195 33.54 -21.67 13.42
CA GLU A 195 34.15 -22.22 14.63
C GLU A 195 33.43 -23.52 15.01
N GLY A 196 33.88 -24.66 14.46
CA GLY A 196 33.34 -25.95 14.86
C GLY A 196 33.46 -27.08 13.85
N GLN A 197 34.62 -27.25 13.20
CA GLN A 197 34.97 -28.55 12.62
C GLN A 197 36.41 -28.91 13.02
N SER A 198 36.46 -29.80 14.02
CA SER A 198 37.46 -30.83 14.35
C SER A 198 38.95 -30.51 14.24
#